data_AF-A0A4Z1P7V0-F1
#
_entry.id   AF-A0A4Z1P7V0-F1
#
_cell.length_a   1.000
_cell.length_b   1.000
_cell.length_c   1.000
_cell.angle_alpha   90.00
_cell.angle_beta   90.00
_cell.angle_gamma   90.00
#
_symmetry.space_group_name_H-M   'P 1'
#
loop_
_entity.id
_entity.type
_entity.pdbx_description
1 polymer ?
#
loop_
_entity_poly.entity_id
_entity_poly.type
_entity_poly.pdbx_seq_one_letter_code
_entity_poly.pdbx_strand_id
1 'polypeptide(L)'
;MKTSLLSAVISLLASLSSALPTYANCTLITSPFLLITTSTPDCGFSTKMPNVSAISAYDPAHSTTLNLRTILPGYNSLPKFTLADGALQTTSFGPFGLKQQLYNSTAVASNQPLKLEAAPSPAGGLSLSMGYLLASNGNDTEGWTLCKDAYGENIITWQGTGPTCQKTYIQATNTPPY
;
A
#
# COMPACT_ATOMS: atom_id res chain seq x y z
N MET A 1 -61.33 9.18 43.07
CA MET A 1 -60.33 8.08 43.23
C MET A 1 -60.08 7.42 41.88
N LYS A 2 -58.83 6.99 41.64
CA LYS A 2 -58.27 6.20 40.51
C LYS A 2 -57.71 7.03 39.35
N THR A 3 -56.48 7.55 39.46
CA THR A 3 -55.13 6.94 39.27
C THR A 3 -54.72 6.80 37.80
N SER A 4 -53.85 7.73 37.40
CA SER A 4 -53.06 7.83 36.18
C SER A 4 -52.03 6.70 36.09
N LEU A 5 -51.83 6.13 34.90
CA LEU A 5 -50.78 5.16 34.57
C LEU A 5 -49.82 5.80 33.56
N LEU A 6 -48.68 6.32 34.04
CA LEU A 6 -47.55 6.69 33.19
C LEU A 6 -46.66 5.45 32.99
N SER A 7 -46.59 4.95 31.75
CA SER A 7 -45.59 3.98 31.33
C SER A 7 -44.30 4.72 30.92
N ALA A 8 -43.21 4.47 31.64
CA ALA A 8 -41.88 4.95 31.30
C ALA A 8 -41.16 3.92 30.43
N VAL A 9 -40.81 4.31 29.20
CA VAL A 9 -39.98 3.53 28.27
C VAL A 9 -38.51 3.81 28.59
N ILE A 10 -37.77 2.78 28.98
CA ILE A 10 -36.33 2.84 29.25
C ILE A 10 -35.58 2.47 27.96
N SER A 11 -34.97 3.46 27.30
CA SER A 11 -34.10 3.26 26.13
C SER A 11 -32.67 2.90 26.60
N LEU A 12 -32.21 1.68 26.33
CA LEU A 12 -30.81 1.29 26.48
C LEU A 12 -29.98 1.91 25.35
N LEU A 13 -29.14 2.89 25.68
CA LEU A 13 -28.05 3.33 24.80
C LEU A 13 -26.87 2.35 24.94
N ALA A 14 -26.75 1.41 24.01
CA ALA A 14 -25.52 0.64 23.84
C ALA A 14 -24.47 1.54 23.18
N SER A 15 -23.58 2.10 23.98
CA SER A 15 -22.38 2.81 23.50
C SER A 15 -21.42 1.79 22.87
N LEU A 16 -21.42 1.71 21.54
CA LEU A 16 -20.38 1.05 20.76
C LEU A 16 -19.08 1.87 20.89
N SER A 17 -18.27 1.55 21.88
CA SER A 17 -16.87 1.99 21.91
C SER A 17 -16.13 1.33 20.76
N SER A 18 -16.06 2.02 19.62
CA SER A 18 -15.10 1.72 18.57
C SER A 18 -13.71 1.99 19.13
N ALA A 19 -13.05 0.95 19.63
CA ALA A 19 -11.65 1.02 20.02
C ALA A 19 -10.84 1.37 18.75
N LEU A 20 -10.36 2.60 18.68
CA LEU A 20 -9.38 3.01 17.68
C LEU A 20 -8.15 2.09 17.85
N PRO A 21 -7.59 1.54 16.76
CA PRO A 21 -6.38 0.74 16.85
C PRO A 21 -5.31 1.53 17.61
N THR A 22 -4.70 0.94 18.62
CA THR A 22 -3.66 1.59 19.43
C THR A 22 -2.37 1.66 18.61
N TYR A 23 -2.24 2.71 17.79
CA TYR A 23 -1.05 3.03 16.96
C TYR A 23 0.20 3.43 17.78
N ALA A 24 0.12 3.41 19.11
CA ALA A 24 1.17 3.88 20.02
C ALA A 24 2.50 3.12 19.93
N ASN A 25 2.55 1.97 19.23
CA ASN A 25 3.74 1.12 19.12
C ASN A 25 4.33 1.07 17.71
N CYS A 26 3.81 1.83 16.75
CA CYS A 26 4.34 1.84 15.39
C CYS A 26 5.62 2.67 15.30
N THR A 27 6.69 2.06 14.78
CA THR A 27 7.93 2.80 14.51
C THR A 27 7.76 3.62 13.23
N LEU A 28 8.04 4.91 13.29
CA LEU A 28 8.06 5.78 12.10
C LEU A 28 9.14 5.30 11.14
N ILE A 29 8.75 5.07 9.88
CA ILE A 29 9.68 4.62 8.84
C ILE A 29 10.26 5.84 8.13
N THR A 30 11.58 5.90 8.09
CA THR A 30 12.33 6.86 7.28
C THR A 30 12.84 6.20 6.02
N SER A 31 12.88 6.93 4.91
CA SER A 31 13.52 6.46 3.69
C SER A 31 15.02 6.22 3.89
N PRO A 32 15.63 5.23 3.21
CA PRO A 32 15.00 4.28 2.31
C PRO A 32 14.35 3.09 3.05
N PHE A 33 13.25 2.58 2.51
CA PHE A 33 12.49 1.45 3.07
C PHE A 33 12.20 0.38 2.03
N LEU A 34 11.73 -0.79 2.48
CA LEU A 34 11.10 -1.81 1.63
C LEU A 34 9.61 -1.56 1.58
N LEU A 35 8.97 -2.00 0.51
CA LEU A 35 7.52 -2.07 0.42
C LEU A 35 7.05 -3.51 0.52
N ILE A 36 5.99 -3.70 1.29
CA ILE A 36 5.28 -4.98 1.42
C ILE A 36 3.78 -4.78 1.22
N THR A 37 3.09 -5.84 0.80
CA THR A 37 1.65 -5.93 0.90
C THR A 37 1.24 -6.71 2.15
N THR A 38 0.06 -6.44 2.69
CA THR A 38 -0.55 -7.24 3.76
C THR A 38 -2.07 -7.02 3.77
N SER A 39 -2.81 -7.94 4.39
CA SER A 39 -4.26 -7.81 4.56
C SER A 39 -4.69 -7.00 5.80
N THR A 40 -3.77 -6.42 6.57
CA THR A 40 -4.08 -5.58 7.75
C THR A 40 -3.47 -4.17 7.65
N PRO A 41 -4.16 -3.12 8.11
CA PRO A 41 -3.56 -1.80 8.27
C PRO A 41 -2.66 -1.69 9.51
N ASP A 42 -2.67 -2.71 10.38
CA ASP A 42 -1.90 -2.70 11.62
C ASP A 42 -0.39 -2.79 11.34
N CYS A 43 0.40 -1.99 12.04
CA CYS A 43 1.85 -2.07 11.99
C CYS A 43 2.38 -3.27 12.78
N GLY A 44 3.62 -3.67 12.49
CA GLY A 44 4.30 -4.73 13.21
C GLY A 44 5.53 -5.23 12.46
N PHE A 45 6.09 -6.35 12.93
CA PHE A 45 7.14 -7.04 12.17
C PHE A 45 6.54 -7.66 10.91
N SER A 46 7.14 -7.35 9.76
CA SER A 46 6.72 -7.87 8.45
C SER A 46 6.57 -9.39 8.42
N THR A 47 7.44 -10.13 9.12
CA THR A 47 7.39 -11.61 9.21
C THR A 47 6.19 -12.17 9.98
N LYS A 48 5.47 -11.33 10.73
CA LYS A 48 4.29 -11.71 11.52
C LYS A 48 2.99 -11.20 10.92
N MET A 49 3.06 -10.43 9.84
CA MET A 49 1.88 -9.87 9.20
C MET A 49 1.13 -10.92 8.38
N PRO A 50 -0.21 -10.88 8.38
CA PRO A 50 -1.02 -11.78 7.57
C PRO A 50 -0.86 -11.46 6.08
N ASN A 51 -0.83 -12.51 5.26
CA ASN A 51 -0.78 -12.43 3.78
C ASN A 51 0.31 -11.48 3.27
N VAL A 52 1.48 -11.51 3.93
CA VAL A 52 2.56 -10.59 3.61
C VAL A 52 3.28 -11.00 2.32
N SER A 53 3.63 -10.04 1.48
CA SER A 53 4.50 -10.27 0.31
C SER A 53 5.36 -9.04 0.06
N ALA A 54 6.60 -9.26 -0.40
CA ALA A 54 7.46 -8.16 -0.80
C ALA A 54 7.01 -7.58 -2.14
N ILE A 55 7.24 -6.29 -2.34
CA ILE A 55 6.99 -5.59 -3.61
C ILE A 55 8.30 -5.40 -4.36
N SER A 56 8.28 -5.65 -5.67
CA SER A 56 9.40 -5.35 -6.57
C SER A 56 8.94 -4.60 -7.81
N ALA A 57 9.86 -3.83 -8.39
CA ALA A 57 9.70 -3.33 -9.76
C ALA A 57 9.65 -4.50 -10.74
N TYR A 58 8.84 -4.34 -11.78
CA TYR A 58 8.54 -5.37 -12.76
C TYR A 58 8.37 -4.74 -14.15
N ASP A 59 9.14 -5.26 -15.09
CA ASP A 59 9.07 -4.90 -16.51
C ASP A 59 8.48 -6.08 -17.30
N PRO A 60 7.18 -6.06 -17.63
CA PRO A 60 6.55 -7.14 -18.38
C PRO A 60 7.05 -7.25 -19.82
N ALA A 61 7.55 -6.16 -20.42
CA ALA A 61 7.58 -6.03 -21.88
C ALA A 61 8.76 -5.21 -22.41
N HIS A 62 9.84 -5.07 -21.65
CA HIS A 62 10.97 -4.20 -21.99
C HIS A 62 10.52 -2.73 -22.19
N SER A 63 9.58 -2.30 -21.34
CA SER A 63 8.94 -0.98 -21.38
C SER A 63 9.77 0.07 -20.66
N THR A 64 9.67 1.32 -21.10
CA THR A 64 10.27 2.47 -20.37
C THR A 64 9.58 2.74 -19.03
N THR A 65 8.45 2.09 -18.77
CA THR A 65 7.66 2.18 -17.55
C THR A 65 7.66 0.83 -16.82
N LEU A 66 7.82 0.88 -15.50
CA LEU A 66 7.83 -0.30 -14.64
C LEU A 66 6.52 -0.36 -13.85
N ASN A 67 5.96 -1.55 -13.69
CA ASN A 67 4.91 -1.79 -12.71
C ASN A 67 5.53 -2.18 -11.37
N LEU A 68 4.74 -2.12 -10.30
CA LEU A 68 5.04 -2.78 -9.04
C LEU A 68 4.25 -4.08 -8.93
N ARG A 69 4.91 -5.16 -8.54
CA ARG A 69 4.28 -6.47 -8.31
C ARG A 69 4.67 -7.07 -6.98
N THR A 70 3.89 -8.02 -6.49
CA THR A 70 4.34 -8.89 -5.39
C THR A 70 5.34 -9.93 -5.89
N ILE A 71 6.28 -10.32 -5.02
CA ILE A 71 7.25 -11.39 -5.28
C ILE A 71 7.23 -12.42 -4.16
N LEU A 72 7.50 -13.68 -4.53
CA LEU A 72 7.58 -14.80 -3.60
C LEU A 72 8.88 -14.76 -2.77
N PRO A 73 8.95 -15.52 -1.66
CA PRO A 73 10.21 -15.79 -0.98
C PRO A 73 11.28 -16.36 -1.92
N GLY A 74 12.54 -16.02 -1.67
CA GLY A 74 13.69 -16.53 -2.43
C GLY A 74 14.08 -15.71 -3.67
N TYR A 75 13.35 -14.65 -4.00
CA TYR A 75 13.84 -13.65 -4.95
C TYR A 75 14.99 -12.85 -4.30
N ASN A 76 16.18 -12.87 -4.92
CA ASN A 76 17.40 -12.24 -4.40
C ASN A 76 17.42 -10.70 -4.51
N SER A 77 16.30 -10.05 -4.84
CA SER A 77 16.25 -8.59 -4.99
C SER A 77 15.01 -8.02 -4.29
N LEU A 78 15.27 -7.24 -3.23
CA LEU A 78 14.28 -6.46 -2.52
C LEU A 78 14.60 -4.98 -2.76
N PRO A 79 13.94 -4.33 -3.74
CA PRO A 79 14.26 -2.96 -4.06
C PRO A 79 13.96 -2.04 -2.88
N LYS A 80 14.84 -1.05 -2.72
CA LYS A 80 14.67 0.02 -1.74
C LYS A 80 13.91 1.16 -2.39
N PHE A 81 12.99 1.72 -1.63
CA PHE A 81 12.15 2.83 -2.03
C PHE A 81 12.39 4.03 -1.14
N THR A 82 12.21 5.21 -1.72
CA THR A 82 12.20 6.49 -1.01
C THR A 82 10.92 7.21 -1.38
N LEU A 83 10.32 7.92 -0.43
CA LEU A 83 9.24 8.86 -0.75
C LEU A 83 9.79 10.29 -0.74
N ALA A 84 9.69 10.99 -1.86
CA ALA A 84 10.12 12.38 -2.01
C ALA A 84 9.14 13.14 -2.91
N ASP A 85 8.76 14.36 -2.50
CA ASP A 85 7.83 15.23 -3.25
C ASP A 85 6.52 14.54 -3.69
N GLY A 86 6.02 13.66 -2.82
CA GLY A 86 4.80 12.89 -3.05
C GLY A 86 4.94 11.75 -4.06
N ALA A 87 6.16 11.46 -4.52
CA ALA A 87 6.44 10.35 -5.43
C ALA A 87 7.25 9.25 -4.74
N LEU A 88 6.90 8.00 -5.06
CA LEU A 88 7.67 6.84 -4.69
C LEU A 88 8.82 6.66 -5.69
N GLN A 89 10.04 6.61 -5.19
CA GLN A 89 11.26 6.54 -5.97
C GLN A 89 11.99 5.23 -5.73
N THR A 90 12.60 4.67 -6.77
CA THR A 90 13.54 3.54 -6.62
C THR A 90 14.57 3.55 -7.74
N THR A 91 15.70 2.89 -7.53
CA THR A 91 16.66 2.64 -8.59
C THR A 91 16.44 1.24 -9.14
N SER A 92 16.25 1.15 -10.45
CA SER A 92 16.10 -0.12 -11.15
C SER A 92 16.86 -0.10 -12.47
N PHE A 93 17.11 -1.28 -13.02
CA PHE A 93 17.58 -1.40 -14.38
C PHE A 93 16.46 -1.02 -15.35
N GLY A 94 16.80 -0.24 -16.38
CA GLY A 94 15.87 0.07 -17.46
C GLY A 94 15.72 -1.06 -18.48
N PRO A 95 15.00 -0.79 -19.60
CA PRO A 95 14.82 -1.75 -20.66
C PRO A 95 16.14 -2.42 -21.06
N PHE A 96 16.09 -3.74 -21.27
CA PHE A 96 17.25 -4.58 -21.64
C PHE A 96 18.36 -4.68 -20.58
N GLY A 97 18.16 -4.16 -19.35
CA GLY A 97 19.11 -4.36 -18.26
C GLY A 97 20.42 -3.58 -18.37
N LEU A 98 20.54 -2.66 -19.33
CA LEU A 98 21.83 -2.07 -19.72
C LEU A 98 22.32 -1.00 -18.74
N LYS A 99 21.41 -0.31 -18.05
CA LYS A 99 21.76 0.80 -17.16
C LYS A 99 20.77 0.90 -15.99
N GLN A 100 21.29 1.16 -14.80
CA GLN A 100 20.47 1.57 -13.66
C GLN A 100 20.13 3.05 -13.74
N GLN A 101 18.87 3.37 -13.44
CA GLN A 101 18.40 4.75 -13.39
C GLN A 101 17.35 4.91 -12.28
N LEU A 102 17.15 6.16 -11.89
CA LEU A 102 16.09 6.53 -10.94
C LEU A 102 14.74 6.45 -11.65
N TYR A 103 13.80 5.81 -10.98
CA TYR A 103 12.41 5.68 -11.39
C TYR A 103 11.52 6.34 -10.35
N ASN A 104 10.58 7.16 -10.81
CA ASN A 104 9.61 7.87 -9.99
C ASN A 104 8.20 7.38 -10.29
N SER A 105 7.35 7.28 -9.27
CA SER A 105 5.95 6.92 -9.48
C SER A 105 5.22 7.95 -10.32
N THR A 106 4.33 7.47 -11.19
CA THR A 106 3.34 8.31 -11.86
C THR A 106 2.26 8.78 -10.89
N ALA A 107 1.41 9.71 -11.34
CA ALA A 107 0.18 10.04 -10.63
C ALA A 107 -0.68 8.78 -10.42
N VAL A 108 -1.28 8.67 -9.24
CA VAL A 108 -2.18 7.57 -8.88
C VAL A 108 -3.56 7.84 -9.49
N ALA A 109 -4.10 6.86 -10.21
CA ALA A 109 -5.41 6.97 -10.84
C ALA A 109 -6.26 5.72 -10.57
N SER A 110 -7.57 5.90 -10.42
CA SER A 110 -8.51 4.80 -10.18
C SER A 110 -8.50 3.79 -11.33
N ASN A 111 -8.55 2.50 -10.98
CA ASN A 111 -8.45 1.36 -11.90
C ASN A 111 -7.17 1.36 -12.76
N GLN A 112 -6.10 2.02 -12.32
CA GLN A 112 -4.80 2.00 -13.00
C GLN A 112 -3.71 1.42 -12.10
N PRO A 113 -2.76 0.66 -12.66
CA PRO A 113 -1.56 0.24 -11.95
C PRO A 113 -0.75 1.44 -11.47
N LEU A 114 -0.13 1.31 -10.30
CA LEU A 114 0.93 2.22 -9.88
C LEU A 114 2.19 1.94 -10.71
N LYS A 115 2.52 2.87 -11.59
CA LYS A 115 3.67 2.77 -12.50
C LYS A 115 4.82 3.63 -12.02
N LEU A 116 6.02 3.28 -12.47
CA LEU A 116 7.24 4.05 -12.29
C LEU A 116 7.85 4.41 -13.66
N GLU A 117 8.35 5.62 -13.80
CA GLU A 117 8.97 6.12 -15.03
C GLU A 117 10.34 6.74 -14.77
N ALA A 118 11.24 6.67 -15.75
CA ALA A 118 12.61 7.17 -15.64
C ALA A 118 12.75 8.72 -15.76
N ALA A 119 11.65 9.47 -15.63
CA ALA A 119 11.57 10.89 -15.89
C ALA A 119 11.58 11.74 -14.60
N PRO A 120 11.81 13.07 -14.68
CA PRO A 120 11.77 13.97 -13.52
C PRO A 120 10.40 13.90 -12.84
N SER A 121 10.42 13.73 -11.52
CA SER A 121 9.24 13.53 -10.69
C SER A 121 8.19 14.63 -10.93
N PRO A 122 6.99 14.34 -11.46
CA PRO A 122 5.87 15.21 -11.17
C PRO A 122 5.63 15.15 -9.65
N ALA A 123 5.21 16.27 -9.05
CA ALA A 123 4.70 16.24 -7.69
C ALA A 123 3.62 15.16 -7.61
N GLY A 124 3.83 14.15 -6.76
CA GLY A 124 2.92 13.02 -6.64
C GLY A 124 1.93 13.21 -5.49
N GLY A 125 0.95 12.30 -5.40
CA GLY A 125 -0.06 12.28 -4.33
C GLY A 125 0.22 11.26 -3.23
N LEU A 126 1.40 10.62 -3.23
CA LEU A 126 1.72 9.54 -2.29
C LEU A 126 2.28 10.08 -0.97
N SER A 127 1.91 9.44 0.13
CA SER A 127 2.41 9.76 1.47
C SER A 127 2.59 8.49 2.31
N LEU A 128 3.21 8.62 3.49
CA LEU A 128 3.13 7.59 4.53
C LEU A 128 2.14 8.02 5.62
N SER A 129 0.91 7.51 5.54
CA SER A 129 -0.06 7.65 6.63
C SER A 129 0.43 6.89 7.86
N MET A 130 0.32 7.53 9.01
CA MET A 130 0.84 7.02 10.30
C MET A 130 2.34 6.70 10.28
N GLY A 131 3.08 7.19 9.28
CA GLY A 131 4.50 6.96 9.10
C GLY A 131 4.90 5.57 8.58
N TYR A 132 3.94 4.74 8.14
CA TYR A 132 4.25 3.41 7.58
C TYR A 132 3.28 2.91 6.50
N LEU A 133 2.00 3.33 6.47
CA LEU A 133 1.08 2.93 5.41
C LEU A 133 1.25 3.83 4.20
N LEU A 134 1.50 3.24 3.03
CA LEU A 134 1.49 4.00 1.79
C LEU A 134 0.05 4.49 1.53
N ALA A 135 -0.12 5.79 1.44
CA ALA A 135 -1.39 6.44 1.17
C ALA A 135 -1.37 7.13 -0.19
N SER A 136 -2.54 7.26 -0.79
CA SER A 136 -2.79 8.11 -1.95
C SER A 136 -3.61 9.32 -1.52
N ASN A 137 -3.44 10.45 -2.23
CA ASN A 137 -4.15 11.71 -2.01
C ASN A 137 -4.23 12.14 -0.54
N GLY A 138 -3.07 12.23 0.10
CA GLY A 138 -2.97 12.59 1.51
C GLY A 138 -2.94 11.35 2.40
N ASN A 139 -4.08 10.84 2.85
CA ASN A 139 -4.15 9.84 3.92
C ASN A 139 -5.00 8.60 3.59
N ASP A 140 -5.44 8.43 2.33
CA ASP A 140 -6.26 7.27 1.93
C ASP A 140 -5.36 6.04 1.72
N THR A 141 -5.57 5.02 2.54
CA THR A 141 -4.79 3.78 2.55
C THR A 141 -5.59 2.54 2.11
N GLU A 142 -6.92 2.68 1.94
CA GLU A 142 -7.83 1.55 1.71
C GLU A 142 -8.09 1.28 0.21
N GLY A 143 -7.60 2.16 -0.67
CA GLY A 143 -7.76 2.03 -2.10
C GLY A 143 -6.83 1.01 -2.76
N TRP A 144 -5.81 0.48 -2.09
CA TRP A 144 -4.84 -0.42 -2.74
C TRP A 144 -5.44 -1.80 -3.04
N THR A 145 -5.10 -2.31 -4.23
CA THR A 145 -5.53 -3.63 -4.70
C THR A 145 -4.39 -4.37 -5.40
N LEU A 146 -4.41 -5.69 -5.30
CA LEU A 146 -3.63 -6.62 -6.10
C LEU A 146 -4.49 -7.13 -7.24
N CYS A 147 -4.16 -6.75 -8.47
CA CYS A 147 -4.86 -7.22 -9.66
C CYS A 147 -3.92 -8.07 -10.51
N LYS A 148 -4.44 -9.09 -11.20
CA LYS A 148 -3.65 -9.83 -12.18
C LYS A 148 -3.48 -9.02 -13.46
N ASP A 149 -2.24 -8.92 -13.93
CA ASP A 149 -1.93 -8.37 -15.26
C ASP A 149 -2.12 -9.42 -16.37
N ALA A 150 -1.79 -9.05 -17.60
CA ALA A 150 -1.88 -9.93 -18.77
C ALA A 150 -0.92 -11.14 -18.72
N TYR A 151 0.09 -11.11 -17.85
CA TYR A 151 1.08 -12.16 -17.66
C TYR A 151 0.80 -13.00 -16.40
N GLY A 152 -0.29 -12.71 -15.69
CA GLY A 152 -0.71 -13.42 -14.49
C GLY A 152 -0.03 -12.95 -13.20
N GLU A 153 0.75 -11.87 -13.25
CA GLU A 153 1.46 -11.29 -12.12
C GLU A 153 0.51 -10.41 -11.28
N ASN A 154 0.67 -10.44 -9.96
CA ASN A 154 -0.13 -9.58 -9.06
C ASN A 154 0.51 -8.20 -8.96
N ILE A 155 -0.07 -7.23 -9.69
CA ILE A 155 0.40 -5.85 -9.73
C ILE A 155 -0.38 -4.95 -8.79
N ILE A 156 0.29 -3.91 -8.31
CA ILE A 156 -0.30 -2.88 -7.44
C ILE A 156 -1.17 -1.95 -8.28
N THR A 157 -2.45 -1.87 -7.93
CA THR A 157 -3.46 -1.03 -8.60
C THR A 157 -4.22 -0.20 -7.58
N TRP A 158 -4.51 1.06 -7.91
CA TRP A 158 -5.37 1.91 -7.08
C TRP A 158 -6.85 1.71 -7.45
N GLN A 159 -7.68 1.43 -6.45
CA GLN A 159 -9.12 1.21 -6.56
C GLN A 159 -9.50 0.25 -7.69
N GLY A 160 -8.77 -0.86 -7.84
CA GLY A 160 -9.03 -1.85 -8.87
C GLY A 160 -10.38 -2.54 -8.63
N THR A 161 -11.24 -2.54 -9.65
CA THR A 161 -12.57 -3.16 -9.61
C THR A 161 -12.69 -4.42 -10.46
N GLY A 162 -11.59 -4.83 -11.10
CA GLY A 162 -11.54 -6.03 -11.94
C GLY A 162 -11.81 -7.32 -11.16
N PRO A 163 -12.25 -8.40 -11.82
CA PRO A 163 -12.59 -9.67 -11.17
C PRO A 163 -11.39 -10.36 -10.51
N THR A 164 -10.17 -9.98 -10.88
CA THR A 164 -8.92 -10.49 -10.31
C THR A 164 -8.36 -9.60 -9.20
N CYS A 165 -9.00 -8.46 -8.92
CA CYS A 165 -8.52 -7.49 -7.96
C CYS A 165 -8.92 -7.86 -6.53
N GLN A 166 -7.94 -7.92 -5.64
CA GLN A 166 -8.14 -8.17 -4.21
C GLN A 166 -7.63 -6.98 -3.41
N LYS A 167 -8.38 -6.56 -2.39
CA LYS A 167 -7.96 -5.47 -1.50
C LYS A 167 -6.68 -5.84 -0.76
N THR A 168 -5.79 -4.87 -0.57
CA THR A 168 -4.57 -5.00 0.20
C THR A 168 -4.25 -3.67 0.88
N TYR A 169 -3.34 -3.70 1.86
CA TYR A 169 -2.59 -2.53 2.29
C TYR A 169 -1.17 -2.63 1.76
N ILE A 170 -0.51 -1.47 1.65
CA ILE A 170 0.90 -1.38 1.34
C ILE A 170 1.59 -0.71 2.52
N GLN A 171 2.61 -1.37 3.07
CA GLN A 171 3.38 -0.85 4.19
C GLN A 171 4.85 -0.65 3.80
N ALA A 172 5.40 0.47 4.24
CA ALA A 172 6.83 0.69 4.33
C ALA A 172 7.39 -0.07 5.53
N THR A 173 8.53 -0.74 5.36
CA THR A 173 9.19 -1.50 6.43
C THR A 173 10.70 -1.50 6.25
N ASN A 174 11.44 -1.64 7.36
CA ASN A 174 12.89 -1.78 7.33
C ASN A 174 13.36 -3.24 7.32
N THR A 175 12.43 -4.19 7.51
CA THR A 175 12.71 -5.63 7.54
C THR A 175 12.02 -6.34 6.37
N PRO A 176 12.68 -7.32 5.73
CA PRO A 176 12.03 -8.16 4.73
C PRO A 176 10.88 -8.98 5.34
N PRO A 177 9.89 -9.43 4.54
CA PRO A 177 8.76 -10.20 5.05
C PRO A 177 9.06 -11.68 5.33
N TYR A 178 10.24 -12.16 4.96
CA TYR A 178 10.73 -13.53 5.16
C TYR A 178 12.23 -13.54 5.44
#